data_AF-A0A3D4Z419-F1
#
_entry.id   AF-A0A3D4Z419-F1
#
_cell.length_a   1.000
_cell.length_b   1.000
_cell.length_c   1.000
_cell.angle_alpha   90.00
_cell.angle_beta   90.00
_cell.angle_gamma   90.00
#
_symmetry.space_group_name_H-M   'P 1'
#
loop_
_entity.id
_entity.type
_entity.pdbx_description
1 polymer ?
#
loop_
_entity_poly.entity_id
_entity_poly.type
_entity_poly.pdbx_seq_one_letter_code
_entity_poly.pdbx_strand_id
1 'polypeptide(L)'
;MKNGGKDKKTPGSFDLIRFLEVCRLLNEQGAEYLVVGGFACNLHGLIRATRDIDLLIPRDVANTEKVLAALRDLTFGFAGELDAEEIVR
;
A
#
# COMPACT_ATOMS: atom_id res chain seq x y z
N MET A 1 14.78 -41.47 -2.82
CA MET A 1 14.31 -40.76 -1.61
C MET A 1 13.83 -39.37 -2.00
N LYS A 2 12.60 -39.00 -1.63
CA LYS A 2 12.08 -37.63 -1.76
C LYS A 2 12.59 -36.81 -0.57
N ASN A 3 13.21 -35.65 -0.80
CA ASN A 3 13.36 -34.63 0.25
C ASN A 3 12.75 -33.33 -0.26
N GLY A 4 11.49 -33.13 0.12
CA GLY A 4 10.77 -31.88 -0.07
C GLY A 4 11.29 -30.83 0.90
N GLY A 5 12.08 -29.89 0.38
CA GLY A 5 12.24 -28.58 1.00
C GLY A 5 10.96 -27.81 0.74
N LYS A 6 10.06 -27.77 1.72
CA LYS A 6 8.92 -26.86 1.66
C LYS A 6 9.47 -25.44 1.69
N ASP A 7 9.19 -24.66 0.65
CA ASP A 7 9.40 -23.22 0.63
C ASP A 7 8.64 -22.60 1.80
N LYS A 8 9.31 -22.43 2.93
CA LYS A 8 8.76 -21.73 4.09
C LYS A 8 8.78 -20.26 3.75
N LYS A 9 7.70 -19.76 3.13
CA LYS A 9 7.48 -18.31 2.98
C LYS A 9 7.58 -17.68 4.37
N THR A 10 8.61 -16.88 4.60
CA THR A 10 8.85 -16.19 5.87
C THR A 10 7.63 -15.31 6.17
N PRO A 11 7.04 -15.32 7.38
CA PRO A 11 5.78 -14.61 7.68
C PRO A 11 5.77 -13.10 7.36
N GLY A 12 6.91 -12.44 7.21
CA GLY A 12 7.01 -11.03 6.78
C GLY A 12 7.14 -10.80 5.26
N SER A 13 7.30 -11.84 4.45
CA SER A 13 7.49 -11.67 3.00
C SER A 13 6.23 -11.22 2.29
N PHE A 14 5.05 -11.62 2.78
CA PHE A 14 3.78 -11.27 2.16
C PHE A 14 3.45 -9.78 2.33
N ASP A 15 3.61 -9.26 3.53
CA ASP A 15 3.32 -7.85 3.84
C ASP A 15 4.25 -6.91 3.04
N LEU A 16 5.52 -7.30 2.86
CA LEU A 16 6.45 -6.55 2.02
C LEU A 16 6.06 -6.57 0.53
N ILE A 17 5.65 -7.74 -0.01
CA ILE A 17 5.19 -7.82 -1.40
C ILE A 17 3.96 -6.94 -1.62
N ARG A 18 3.01 -6.95 -0.67
CA ARG A 18 1.82 -6.08 -0.71
C ARG A 18 2.19 -4.60 -0.63
N PHE A 19 3.12 -4.24 0.25
CA PHE A 19 3.62 -2.87 0.35
C PHE A 19 4.20 -2.37 -0.98
N LEU A 20 5.04 -3.18 -1.63
CA LEU A 20 5.63 -2.85 -2.92
C LEU A 20 4.58 -2.79 -4.04
N GLU A 21 3.57 -3.66 -4.01
CA GLU A 21 2.44 -3.63 -4.95
C GLU A 21 1.66 -2.31 -4.86
N VAL A 22 1.33 -1.86 -3.65
CA VAL A 22 0.65 -0.57 -3.42
C VAL A 22 1.49 0.60 -3.94
N CYS A 23 2.78 0.64 -3.60
CA CYS A 23 3.67 1.70 -4.06
C CYS A 23 3.80 1.72 -5.59
N ARG A 24 3.91 0.55 -6.23
CA ARG A 24 3.98 0.44 -7.70
C ARG A 24 2.72 1.01 -8.36
N LEU A 25 1.53 0.64 -7.88
CA LEU A 25 0.27 1.12 -8.44
C LEU A 25 0.11 2.64 -8.31
N LEU A 26 0.47 3.20 -7.15
CA LEU A 26 0.45 4.65 -6.94
C LEU A 26 1.41 5.39 -7.87
N ASN A 27 2.63 4.85 -8.03
CA ASN A 27 3.63 5.41 -8.94
C ASN A 27 3.18 5.37 -10.40
N GLU A 28 2.52 4.29 -10.83
CA GLU A 28 1.99 4.15 -12.19
C GLU A 28 0.87 5.15 -12.50
N GLN A 29 0.07 5.52 -11.51
CA GLN A 29 -0.94 6.59 -11.64
C GLN A 29 -0.35 8.00 -11.49
N GLY A 30 0.95 8.13 -11.15
CA GLY A 30 1.57 9.42 -10.86
C GLY A 30 0.93 10.13 -9.68
N ALA A 31 0.50 9.36 -8.67
CA ALA A 31 -0.05 9.88 -7.43
C ALA A 31 1.07 10.43 -6.53
N GLU A 32 0.83 11.58 -5.91
CA GLU A 32 1.68 12.16 -4.87
C GLU A 32 1.28 11.60 -3.51
N TYR A 33 2.23 10.97 -2.82
CA TYR A 33 2.01 10.38 -1.51
C TYR A 33 3.31 10.27 -0.71
N LEU A 34 3.17 10.13 0.60
CA LEU A 34 4.24 9.79 1.53
C LEU A 34 3.85 8.55 2.33
N VAL A 35 4.74 7.56 2.41
CA VAL A 35 4.57 6.42 3.31
C VAL A 35 4.82 6.89 4.74
N VAL A 36 3.87 6.64 5.63
CA VAL A 36 3.96 6.98 7.05
C VAL A 36 3.72 5.73 7.91
N GLY A 37 3.63 5.91 9.23
CA GLY A 37 3.27 4.82 10.14
C GLY A 37 4.34 3.72 10.24
N GLY A 38 3.88 2.47 10.42
CA GLY A 38 4.77 1.37 10.78
C GLY A 38 5.77 0.97 9.69
N PHE A 39 5.35 1.01 8.42
CA PHE A 39 6.26 0.73 7.30
C PHE A 39 7.35 1.78 7.21
N ALA A 40 7.03 3.07 7.38
CA ALA A 40 8.03 4.13 7.42
C ALA A 40 9.04 3.92 8.56
N CYS A 41 8.57 3.61 9.77
CA CYS A 41 9.46 3.28 10.90
C CYS A 41 10.40 2.12 10.57
N ASN A 42 9.87 1.03 10.01
CA ASN A 42 10.64 -0.15 9.64
C ASN A 42 11.71 0.15 8.59
N LEU A 43 11.38 0.95 7.57
CA LEU A 43 12.34 1.38 6.54
C LEU A 43 13.49 2.23 7.11
N HIS A 44 13.24 2.96 8.20
CA HIS A 44 14.25 3.76 8.91
C HIS A 44 14.92 3.02 10.09
N GLY A 45 14.74 1.70 10.20
CA GLY A 45 15.43 0.87 11.19
C GLY A 45 14.78 0.86 12.59
N LEU A 46 13.62 1.50 12.75
CA LEU A 46 12.82 1.41 13.97
C LEU A 46 11.78 0.29 13.82
N ILE A 47 12.12 -0.90 14.31
CA ILE A 47 11.27 -2.09 14.19
C ILE A 47 9.95 -1.86 14.92
N ARG A 48 8.85 -1.88 14.17
CA ARG A 48 7.47 -1.83 14.65
C ARG A 48 6.65 -2.90 13.93
N ALA A 49 5.97 -3.74 14.71
CA ALA A 49 4.94 -4.61 14.16
C ALA A 49 3.83 -3.76 13.53
N THR A 50 3.57 -3.97 12.25
CA THR A 50 2.45 -3.38 11.52
C THR A 50 1.96 -4.36 10.47
N ARG A 51 0.69 -4.25 10.13
CA ARG A 51 0.10 -4.92 8.95
C ARG A 51 -0.49 -3.92 7.98
N ASP A 52 -0.85 -2.75 8.48
CA ASP A 52 -1.44 -1.68 7.70
C ASP A 52 -0.34 -0.88 6.99
N ILE A 53 -0.70 -0.37 5.81
CA ILE A 53 0.11 0.55 5.00
C ILE A 53 -0.56 1.92 5.12
N ASP A 54 0.08 2.82 5.84
CA ASP A 54 -0.43 4.17 6.04
C ASP A 54 0.18 5.12 5.00
N LEU A 55 -0.67 5.89 4.31
CA LEU A 55 -0.28 6.85 3.29
C LEU A 55 -0.77 8.23 3.67
N LEU A 56 0.10 9.23 3.60
CA LEU A 56 -0.27 10.64 3.65
C LEU A 56 -0.31 11.18 2.22
N ILE A 57 -1.41 11.81 1.85
CA ILE A 57 -1.63 12.38 0.51
C ILE A 57 -1.97 13.87 0.62
N PRO A 58 -1.61 14.71 -0.37
CA PRO A 58 -2.13 16.06 -0.48
C PRO A 58 -3.67 16.10 -0.43
N ARG A 59 -4.23 17.09 0.27
CA ARG A 59 -5.67 17.39 0.26
C ARG A 59 -6.02 18.10 -1.05
N ASP A 60 -6.06 17.32 -2.12
CA ASP A 60 -6.31 17.75 -3.48
C ASP A 60 -7.16 16.69 -4.20
N VAL A 61 -8.21 17.14 -4.90
CA VAL A 61 -9.16 16.23 -5.57
C VAL A 61 -8.47 15.46 -6.67
N ALA A 62 -7.68 16.13 -7.52
CA ALA A 62 -7.02 15.49 -8.65
C ALA A 62 -6.01 14.41 -8.19
N ASN A 63 -5.26 14.67 -7.12
CA ASN A 63 -4.37 13.67 -6.54
C ASN A 63 -5.16 12.51 -5.89
N THR A 64 -6.25 12.83 -5.20
CA THR A 64 -7.11 11.82 -4.58
C THR A 64 -7.71 10.88 -5.64
N GLU A 65 -8.13 11.39 -6.80
CA GLU A 65 -8.58 10.56 -7.92
C GLU A 65 -7.50 9.58 -8.39
N LYS A 66 -6.24 10.01 -8.52
CA LYS A 66 -5.12 9.12 -8.89
C LYS A 66 -4.89 8.03 -7.85
N VAL A 67 -5.00 8.38 -6.57
CA VAL A 67 -4.87 7.42 -5.46
C VAL A 67 -6.00 6.40 -5.51
N LEU A 68 -7.25 6.84 -5.65
CA LEU A 68 -8.39 5.94 -5.75
C LEU A 68 -8.28 5.02 -6.99
N ALA A 69 -7.86 5.57 -8.13
CA ALA A 69 -7.61 4.80 -9.35
C ALA A 69 -6.53 3.72 -9.14
N ALA A 70 -5.44 4.03 -8.44
CA ALA A 70 -4.39 3.08 -8.13
C ALA A 70 -4.87 1.95 -7.20
N LEU A 71 -5.69 2.29 -6.21
CA LEU A 71 -6.12 1.35 -5.17
C LEU A 71 -7.36 0.54 -5.55
N ARG A 72 -8.12 0.95 -6.57
CA ARG A 72 -9.36 0.26 -7.01
C ARG A 72 -9.11 -1.18 -7.45
N ASP A 73 -7.94 -1.49 -7.99
CA ASP A 73 -7.65 -2.83 -8.50
C ASP A 73 -7.12 -3.78 -7.41
N LEU A 74 -6.98 -3.30 -6.17
CA LEU A 74 -6.60 -4.13 -5.02
C LEU A 74 -7.79 -4.96 -4.53
N THR A 75 -7.50 -6.19 -4.08
CA THR A 75 -8.40 -7.20 -3.48
C THR A 75 -9.91 -6.97 -3.58
N PHE A 76 -10.47 -6.06 -2.76
CA PHE A 76 -11.92 -5.84 -2.64
C PHE A 76 -12.45 -4.64 -3.43
N GLY A 77 -11.57 -3.82 -3.99
CA GLY A 77 -11.95 -2.71 -4.86
C GLY A 77 -12.69 -1.54 -4.22
N PHE A 78 -12.73 -1.46 -2.88
CA PHE A 78 -13.46 -0.40 -2.15
C PHE A 78 -13.07 1.03 -2.56
N ALA A 79 -11.84 1.26 -3.01
CA ALA A 79 -11.43 2.57 -3.50
C ALA A 79 -12.24 3.03 -4.73
N GLY A 80 -12.82 2.11 -5.52
CA GLY A 80 -13.71 2.44 -6.63
C GLY A 80 -15.12 2.87 -6.21
N GLU A 81 -15.47 2.72 -4.94
CA GLU A 81 -16.77 3.12 -4.37
C GLU A 81 -16.71 4.50 -3.70
N LEU A 82 -15.53 5.11 -3.59
CA LEU A 82 -15.31 6.38 -2.93
C LEU A 82 -15.30 7.54 -3.93
N ASP A 83 -15.79 8.70 -3.49
CA ASP A 83 -15.69 9.97 -4.21
C ASP A 83 -14.52 10.80 -3.64
N ALA A 84 -13.64 11.27 -4.54
CA ALA A 84 -12.51 12.12 -4.18
C ALA A 84 -12.95 13.45 -3.54
N GLU A 85 -14.07 14.02 -4.00
CA GLU A 85 -14.63 15.26 -3.44
C GLU A 85 -15.12 15.05 -2.00
N GLU A 86 -15.64 13.87 -1.67
CA GLU A 86 -16.06 13.56 -0.30
C GLU A 86 -14.87 13.35 0.65
N ILE A 87 -13.77 12.80 0.15
CA ILE A 87 -12.53 12.59 0.92
C ILE A 87 -11.83 13.91 1.24
N VAL A 88 -11.87 14.87 0.32
CA VAL A 88 -11.12 16.14 0.42
C VAL A 88 -11.88 17.20 1.23
N ARG A 89 -13.19 17.00 1.51
CA ARG A 89 -14.00 17.86 2.40
C ARG A 89 -13.50 17.88 3.85
#